data_AF-U9SSP9-F1
#
_entry.id   AF-U9SSP9-F1
#
_cell.length_a   1.000
_cell.length_b   1.000
_cell.length_c   1.000
_cell.angle_alpha   90.00
_cell.angle_beta   90.00
_cell.angle_gamma   90.00
#
_symmetry.space_group_name_H-M   'P 1'
#
loop_
_entity.id
_entity.type
_entity.pdbx_description
1 polymer ?
#
loop_
_entity_poly.entity_id
_entity_poly.type
_entity_poly.pdbx_seq_one_letter_code
_entity_poly.pdbx_strand_id
1 'polypeptide(L)'
;MIIDAFISSQILFPTEYWFYYYEITILSNPNNNKTIIAIGLATKHYPTNRLPGCDTHSVGFHSDEGRKFHNEKYTGSKYAEKWGDENDVIGCGYCRKTGQVFFTKNGENLGIAYTGLFYDKWYPTIGSNGFCKLKVNFGQKEFKYKEANGMSVAGVISQELLNKVDESVKINVNPS
;
A
#
# COMPACT_ATOMS: atom_id res chain seq x y z
N MET A 1 -50.84 -23.38 11.59
CA MET A 1 -49.67 -22.65 12.12
C MET A 1 -48.47 -23.15 11.36
N ILE A 2 -48.20 -22.54 10.20
CA ILE A 2 -47.08 -22.87 9.33
C ILE A 2 -46.10 -21.71 9.45
N ILE A 3 -44.85 -22.05 9.73
CA ILE A 3 -43.74 -21.12 9.91
C ILE A 3 -43.09 -21.01 8.53
N ASP A 4 -43.39 -19.95 7.79
CA ASP A 4 -42.65 -19.63 6.57
C ASP A 4 -41.53 -18.65 6.94
N ALA A 5 -40.39 -19.22 7.33
CA ALA A 5 -39.14 -18.48 7.45
C ALA A 5 -38.63 -18.20 6.02
N PHE A 6 -38.97 -17.02 5.49
CA PHE A 6 -38.39 -16.52 4.26
C PHE A 6 -36.98 -16.00 4.55
N ILE A 7 -35.97 -16.87 4.51
CA ILE A 7 -34.56 -16.43 4.51
C ILE A 7 -34.30 -15.86 3.12
N SER A 8 -34.48 -14.55 2.97
CA SER A 8 -34.06 -13.80 1.79
C SER A 8 -32.54 -13.94 1.66
N SER A 9 -32.10 -14.82 0.78
CA SER A 9 -30.69 -15.02 0.40
C SER A 9 -30.17 -13.87 -0.48
N GLN A 10 -30.55 -12.62 -0.18
CA GLN A 10 -29.80 -11.47 -0.66
C GLN A 10 -28.54 -11.33 0.17
N ILE A 11 -27.66 -12.34 0.11
CA ILE A 11 -26.23 -12.06 0.13
C ILE A 11 -26.01 -11.30 -1.18
N LEU A 12 -26.20 -9.98 -1.13
CA LEU A 12 -25.55 -9.08 -2.06
C LEU A 12 -24.08 -9.44 -1.92
N PHE A 13 -23.54 -10.24 -2.84
CA PHE A 13 -22.10 -10.28 -3.01
C PHE A 13 -21.72 -8.81 -3.21
N PRO A 14 -21.06 -8.15 -2.24
CA PRO A 14 -20.65 -6.79 -2.46
C PRO A 14 -19.79 -6.86 -3.72
N THR A 15 -20.18 -6.13 -4.77
CA THR A 15 -19.47 -6.04 -6.04
C THR A 15 -17.99 -6.18 -5.76
N GLU A 16 -17.37 -7.31 -6.15
CA GLU A 16 -16.02 -7.65 -5.70
C GLU A 16 -15.08 -6.47 -5.99
N TYR A 17 -14.75 -5.71 -4.95
CA TYR A 17 -13.89 -4.55 -5.07
C TYR A 17 -12.47 -5.05 -5.14
N TRP A 18 -12.09 -5.62 -6.29
CA TRP A 18 -10.71 -6.02 -6.52
C TRP A 18 -9.82 -4.79 -6.51
N PHE A 19 -8.86 -4.77 -5.60
CA PHE A 19 -7.83 -3.76 -5.53
C PHE A 19 -6.45 -4.42 -5.53
N TYR A 20 -5.47 -3.70 -6.05
CA TYR A 20 -4.07 -4.04 -5.85
C TYR A 20 -3.64 -3.58 -4.46
N TYR A 21 -2.86 -4.37 -3.75
CA TYR A 21 -2.43 -4.04 -2.40
C TYR A 21 -1.00 -4.53 -2.12
N TYR A 22 -0.23 -3.72 -1.40
CA TYR A 22 1.04 -4.14 -0.82
C TYR A 22 1.23 -3.44 0.51
N GLU A 23 2.08 -3.99 1.38
CA GLU A 23 2.40 -3.38 2.66
C GLU A 23 3.88 -3.43 2.99
N ILE A 24 4.30 -2.51 3.84
CA ILE A 24 5.64 -2.46 4.42
C ILE A 24 5.54 -2.72 5.92
N THR A 25 6.54 -3.40 6.47
CA THR A 25 6.78 -3.48 7.92
C THR A 25 8.06 -2.71 8.24
N ILE A 26 7.99 -1.83 9.23
CA ILE A 26 9.16 -1.10 9.71
C ILE A 26 9.97 -2.02 10.61
N LEU A 27 11.15 -2.40 10.15
CA LEU A 27 12.09 -3.21 10.93
C LEU A 27 12.98 -2.36 11.82
N SER A 28 13.26 -1.11 11.43
CA SER A 28 14.00 -0.15 12.25
C SER A 28 13.85 1.26 11.68
N ASN A 29 13.64 2.24 12.54
CA ASN A 29 13.67 3.66 12.21
C ASN A 29 14.28 4.44 13.40
N PRO A 30 15.61 4.45 13.55
CA PRO A 30 16.26 4.97 14.75
C PRO A 30 16.05 6.48 14.97
N ASN A 31 15.66 7.21 13.92
CA ASN A 31 15.41 8.65 13.96
C ASN A 31 13.97 8.99 13.53
N ASN A 32 12.95 8.30 14.06
CA ASN A 32 11.53 8.51 13.67
C ASN A 32 10.99 9.96 13.88
N ASN A 33 11.72 10.83 14.56
CA ASN A 33 11.41 12.26 14.65
C ASN A 33 11.93 13.08 13.46
N LYS A 34 12.81 12.54 12.63
CA LYS A 34 13.47 13.22 11.49
C LYS A 34 13.32 12.46 10.17
N THR A 35 13.40 11.13 10.23
CA THR A 35 13.23 10.24 9.08
C THR A 35 11.76 10.16 8.73
N ILE A 36 11.42 10.61 7.53
CA ILE A 36 10.11 10.49 6.90
C ILE A 36 10.18 9.29 5.96
N ILE A 37 9.29 8.33 6.20
CA ILE A 37 9.04 7.21 5.31
C ILE A 37 7.74 7.51 4.58
N ALA A 38 7.68 7.21 3.29
CA ALA A 38 6.49 7.38 2.47
C ALA A 38 6.22 6.12 1.65
N ILE A 39 4.95 5.71 1.61
CA ILE A 39 4.45 4.57 0.82
C ILE A 39 3.37 5.07 -0.14
N GLY A 40 3.33 4.54 -1.36
CA GLY A 40 2.31 4.92 -2.32
C GLY A 40 2.53 4.37 -3.72
N LEU A 41 2.07 5.11 -4.71
CA LEU A 41 2.11 4.69 -6.10
C LEU A 41 2.70 5.80 -6.97
N ALA A 42 3.47 5.40 -7.96
CA ALA A 42 4.05 6.30 -8.94
C ALA A 42 3.96 5.69 -10.35
N THR A 43 3.93 6.54 -11.38
CA THR A 43 4.07 6.08 -12.77
C THR A 43 5.55 5.91 -13.14
N LYS A 44 5.83 5.27 -14.28
CA LYS A 44 7.20 4.98 -14.74
C LYS A 44 8.12 6.22 -14.80
N HIS A 45 7.58 7.41 -15.08
CA HIS A 45 8.34 8.64 -15.26
C HIS A 45 8.59 9.41 -13.96
N TYR A 46 8.20 8.84 -12.81
CA TYR A 46 8.38 9.49 -11.53
C TYR A 46 9.86 9.63 -11.16
N PRO A 47 10.30 10.82 -10.69
CA PRO A 47 11.69 11.04 -10.29
C PRO A 47 12.05 10.23 -9.04
N THR A 48 13.23 9.60 -9.04
CA THR A 48 13.71 8.74 -7.95
C THR A 48 14.19 9.50 -6.71
N ASN A 49 14.33 10.82 -6.79
CA ASN A 49 14.80 11.70 -5.71
C ASN A 49 13.65 12.41 -4.95
N ARG A 50 12.41 11.95 -5.10
CA ARG A 50 11.21 12.51 -4.46
C ARG A 50 10.47 11.42 -3.70
N LEU A 51 9.93 11.75 -2.52
CA LEU A 51 9.01 10.86 -1.80
C LEU A 51 7.70 10.70 -2.58
N PRO A 52 7.05 9.53 -2.62
CA PRO A 52 5.76 9.34 -3.29
C PRO A 52 4.72 10.42 -2.94
N GLY A 53 4.02 10.92 -3.95
CA GLY A 53 3.07 12.03 -3.82
C GLY A 53 3.69 13.42 -3.93
N CYS A 54 5.01 13.55 -3.80
CA CYS A 54 5.69 14.85 -3.83
C CYS A 54 6.03 15.39 -5.22
N ASP A 55 5.66 14.69 -6.29
CA ASP A 55 5.78 15.16 -7.67
C ASP A 55 4.64 14.59 -8.52
N THR A 56 4.48 15.13 -9.72
CA THR A 56 3.46 14.72 -10.68
C THR A 56 3.47 13.21 -10.96
N HIS A 57 2.28 12.68 -11.20
CA HIS A 57 2.03 11.26 -11.47
C HIS A 57 2.40 10.35 -10.30
N SER A 58 2.15 10.80 -9.06
CA SER A 58 2.33 9.99 -7.87
C SER A 58 1.38 10.36 -6.74
N VAL A 59 1.14 9.39 -5.87
CA VAL A 59 0.35 9.50 -4.64
C VAL A 59 1.13 8.83 -3.50
N GLY A 60 1.06 9.37 -2.30
CA GLY A 60 1.77 8.81 -1.16
C GLY A 60 1.16 9.15 0.19
N PHE A 61 1.48 8.32 1.19
CA PHE A 61 1.17 8.53 2.60
C PHE A 61 2.47 8.59 3.38
N HIS A 62 2.65 9.67 4.14
CA HIS A 62 3.91 10.04 4.79
C HIS A 62 3.83 9.84 6.30
N SER A 63 4.94 9.39 6.89
CA SER A 63 5.04 9.00 8.30
C SER A 63 5.13 10.16 9.27
N ASP A 64 5.52 11.36 8.83
CA ASP A 64 5.82 12.51 9.68
C ASP A 64 4.62 12.98 10.52
N GLU A 65 3.55 13.40 9.86
CA GLU A 65 2.34 13.95 10.46
C GLU A 65 1.09 13.16 10.04
N GLY A 66 1.29 12.01 9.37
CA GLY A 66 0.23 11.20 8.80
C GLY A 66 -0.51 11.92 7.67
N ARG A 67 0.25 12.60 6.80
CA ARG A 67 -0.29 13.33 5.65
C ARG A 67 -0.31 12.46 4.40
N LYS A 68 -1.33 12.66 3.57
CA LYS A 68 -1.40 12.13 2.21
C LYS A 68 -0.99 13.21 1.21
N PHE A 69 -0.36 12.78 0.12
CA PHE A 69 0.15 13.63 -0.94
C PHE A 69 -0.28 13.10 -2.31
N HIS A 70 -0.64 13.99 -3.23
CA HIS A 70 -0.86 13.62 -4.64
C HIS A 70 -0.47 14.78 -5.55
N ASN A 71 0.64 14.64 -6.27
CA ASN A 71 1.22 15.67 -7.13
C ASN A 71 1.52 17.01 -6.40
N GLU A 72 1.88 16.95 -5.12
CA GLU A 72 2.02 18.11 -4.25
C GLU A 72 3.48 18.34 -3.84
N LYS A 73 4.05 19.49 -4.15
CA LYS A 73 5.50 19.70 -3.97
C LYS A 73 5.97 19.71 -2.50
N TYR A 74 5.15 20.27 -1.60
CA TYR A 74 5.55 20.56 -0.21
C TYR A 74 4.44 20.38 0.83
N THR A 75 3.18 20.59 0.46
CA THR A 75 2.07 20.63 1.43
C THR A 75 1.07 19.55 1.09
N GLY A 76 1.10 18.48 1.87
CA GLY A 76 0.09 17.42 1.83
C GLY A 76 -1.08 17.73 2.76
N SER A 77 -2.12 16.89 2.70
CA SER A 77 -3.31 17.01 3.54
C SER A 77 -3.27 16.01 4.70
N LYS A 78 -3.73 16.42 5.90
CA LYS A 78 -3.89 15.49 7.03
C LYS A 78 -4.84 14.36 6.63
N TYR A 79 -4.46 13.12 6.98
CA TYR A 79 -5.20 11.94 6.59
C TYR A 79 -5.38 10.96 7.75
N ALA A 80 -4.30 10.70 8.49
CA ALA A 80 -4.33 9.80 9.65
C ALA A 80 -3.33 10.28 10.70
N GLU A 81 -3.22 9.54 11.80
CA GLU A 81 -2.19 9.79 12.79
C GLU A 81 -0.78 9.48 12.27
N LYS A 82 0.21 10.05 12.97
CA LYS A 82 1.62 9.76 12.76
C LYS A 82 1.86 8.23 12.86
N TRP A 83 2.83 7.75 12.08
CA TRP A 83 3.35 6.39 12.14
C TRP A 83 4.86 6.41 11.97
N GLY A 84 5.51 5.25 12.02
CA GLY A 84 6.95 5.17 11.78
C GLY A 84 7.72 4.37 12.83
N ASP A 85 7.00 3.82 13.81
CA ASP A 85 7.59 3.04 14.90
C ASP A 85 7.94 1.64 14.42
N GLU A 86 8.87 1.00 15.11
CA GLU A 86 9.24 -0.38 14.81
C GLU A 86 8.02 -1.31 14.94
N ASN A 87 7.87 -2.22 13.98
CA ASN A 87 6.75 -3.13 13.80
C ASN A 87 5.43 -2.52 13.29
N ASP A 88 5.37 -1.20 13.04
CA ASP A 88 4.27 -0.64 12.26
C ASP A 88 4.21 -1.32 10.89
N VAL A 89 2.99 -1.70 10.49
CA VAL A 89 2.71 -2.23 9.16
C VAL A 89 1.82 -1.26 8.41
N ILE A 90 2.31 -0.70 7.31
CA ILE A 90 1.57 0.29 6.51
C ILE A 90 1.31 -0.28 5.13
N GLY A 91 0.04 -0.30 4.72
CA GLY A 91 -0.37 -0.78 3.41
C GLY A 91 -0.85 0.32 2.48
N CYS A 92 -0.79 0.05 1.18
CA CYS A 92 -1.32 0.90 0.13
C CYS A 92 -2.17 0.04 -0.81
N GLY A 93 -3.43 0.46 -0.99
CA GLY A 93 -4.40 -0.19 -1.85
C GLY A 93 -4.85 0.70 -3.01
N TYR A 94 -5.09 0.11 -4.18
CA TYR A 94 -5.59 0.80 -5.38
C TYR A 94 -6.69 0.01 -6.08
N CYS A 95 -7.89 0.59 -6.14
CA CYS A 95 -8.99 0.03 -6.91
C CYS A 95 -9.01 0.65 -8.32
N ARG A 96 -8.61 -0.13 -9.33
CA ARG A 96 -8.52 0.32 -10.72
C ARG A 96 -9.87 0.76 -11.30
N LYS A 97 -10.98 0.12 -10.90
CA LYS A 97 -12.32 0.44 -11.39
C LYS A 97 -12.80 1.82 -10.95
N THR A 98 -12.47 2.24 -9.73
CA THR A 98 -12.94 3.50 -9.13
C THR A 98 -11.86 4.58 -9.08
N GLY A 99 -10.61 4.23 -9.38
CA GLY A 99 -9.46 5.12 -9.22
C GLY A 99 -9.20 5.45 -7.75
N GLN A 100 -9.70 4.64 -6.81
CA GLN A 100 -9.54 4.88 -5.37
C GLN A 100 -8.18 4.41 -4.89
N VAL A 101 -7.52 5.25 -4.10
CA VAL A 101 -6.35 4.89 -3.32
C VAL A 101 -6.70 4.99 -1.84
N PHE A 102 -6.32 3.98 -1.08
CA PHE A 102 -6.47 3.94 0.37
C PHE A 102 -5.19 3.42 1.01
N PHE A 103 -5.06 3.66 2.31
CA PHE A 103 -3.93 3.17 3.09
C PHE A 103 -4.42 2.44 4.34
N THR A 104 -3.60 1.56 4.86
CA THR A 104 -3.87 0.81 6.09
C THR A 104 -2.76 1.05 7.09
N LYS A 105 -3.07 0.96 8.39
CA LYS A 105 -2.08 0.91 9.46
C LYS A 105 -2.42 -0.27 10.37
N ASN A 106 -1.44 -1.13 10.59
CA ASN A 106 -1.52 -2.28 11.48
C ASN A 106 -2.71 -3.21 11.22
N GLY A 107 -3.13 -3.34 9.95
CA GLY A 107 -4.25 -4.16 9.54
C GLY A 107 -5.60 -3.46 9.55
N GLU A 108 -5.66 -2.17 9.91
CA GLU A 108 -6.88 -1.37 9.87
C GLU A 108 -6.89 -0.44 8.65
N ASN A 109 -8.04 -0.34 7.98
CA ASN A 109 -8.24 0.57 6.86
C ASN A 109 -8.44 2.02 7.36
N LEU A 110 -7.63 2.96 6.84
CA LEU A 110 -7.66 4.37 7.24
C LEU A 110 -8.65 5.21 6.43
N GLY A 111 -9.48 4.58 5.58
CA GLY A 111 -10.44 5.23 4.71
C GLY A 111 -9.88 5.54 3.32
N ILE A 112 -10.65 6.26 2.51
CA ILE A 112 -10.23 6.63 1.15
C ILE A 112 -9.31 7.85 1.22
N ALA A 113 -8.09 7.71 0.70
CA ALA A 113 -7.16 8.82 0.58
C ALA A 113 -7.51 9.71 -0.62
N TYR A 114 -7.71 9.09 -1.78
CA TYR A 114 -8.05 9.77 -3.03
C TYR A 114 -9.00 8.95 -3.89
N THR A 115 -9.73 9.63 -4.77
CA THR A 115 -10.63 9.04 -5.77
C THR A 115 -10.25 9.55 -7.16
N GLY A 116 -10.71 8.88 -8.22
CA GLY A 116 -10.55 9.38 -9.59
C GLY A 116 -9.12 9.33 -10.14
N LEU A 117 -8.22 8.56 -9.52
CA LEU A 117 -6.84 8.41 -9.96
C LEU A 117 -6.71 7.30 -11.00
N PHE A 118 -7.02 7.63 -12.25
CA PHE A 118 -6.96 6.71 -13.37
C PHE A 118 -5.63 6.86 -14.11
N TYR A 119 -4.71 5.93 -13.88
CA TYR A 119 -3.48 5.80 -14.65
C TYR A 119 -3.38 4.40 -15.22
N ASP A 120 -2.81 4.29 -16.43
CA ASP A 120 -2.68 3.01 -17.13
C ASP A 120 -1.89 1.99 -16.31
N LYS A 121 -0.83 2.46 -15.64
CA LYS A 121 0.03 1.62 -14.82
C LYS A 121 0.58 2.37 -13.62
N TRP A 122 0.25 1.85 -12.45
CA TRP A 122 0.84 2.24 -11.18
C TRP A 122 1.92 1.24 -10.78
N TYR A 123 2.96 1.75 -10.13
CA TYR A 123 4.03 0.96 -9.53
C TYR A 123 4.06 1.22 -8.03
N PRO A 124 4.12 0.17 -7.18
CA PRO A 124 4.42 0.33 -5.76
C PRO A 124 5.69 1.16 -5.58
N THR A 125 5.59 2.21 -4.77
CA THR A 125 6.70 3.16 -4.58
C THR A 125 6.87 3.43 -3.09
N ILE A 126 8.11 3.30 -2.62
CA ILE A 126 8.50 3.56 -1.24
C ILE A 126 9.67 4.54 -1.28
N GLY A 127 9.63 5.56 -0.43
CA GLY A 127 10.71 6.53 -0.27
C GLY A 127 11.02 6.78 1.19
N SER A 128 12.26 7.18 1.46
CA SER A 128 12.67 7.68 2.77
C SER A 128 13.67 8.83 2.60
N ASN A 129 13.62 9.83 3.47
CA ASN A 129 14.62 10.92 3.50
C ASN A 129 15.77 10.64 4.49
N GLY A 130 15.75 9.48 5.16
CA GLY A 130 16.72 9.09 6.17
C GLY A 130 16.90 7.58 6.27
N PHE A 131 17.82 7.15 7.13
CA PHE A 131 18.09 5.73 7.33
C PHE A 131 16.92 5.02 8.03
N CYS A 132 16.42 3.96 7.40
CA CYS A 132 15.44 3.04 7.95
C CYS A 132 15.61 1.65 7.33
N LYS A 133 15.13 0.62 8.02
CA LYS A 133 15.07 -0.75 7.51
C LYS A 133 13.62 -1.16 7.37
N LEU A 134 13.24 -1.60 6.17
CA LEU A 134 11.87 -1.98 5.83
C LEU A 134 11.84 -3.42 5.31
N LYS A 135 10.73 -4.11 5.56
CA LYS A 135 10.36 -5.35 4.87
C LYS A 135 9.14 -5.06 4.02
N VAL A 136 9.12 -5.53 2.78
CA VAL A 136 8.00 -5.31 1.87
C VAL A 136 7.27 -6.62 1.61
N ASN A 137 5.93 -6.59 1.65
CA ASN A 137 5.06 -7.69 1.29
C ASN A 137 4.20 -7.27 0.09
N PHE A 138 4.42 -7.93 -1.05
CA PHE A 138 3.64 -7.80 -2.28
C PHE A 138 2.59 -8.93 -2.44
N GLY A 139 2.38 -9.72 -1.38
CA GLY A 139 1.48 -10.87 -1.37
C GLY A 139 2.20 -12.22 -1.31
N GLN A 140 3.54 -12.23 -1.17
CA GLN A 140 4.28 -13.47 -0.95
C GLN A 140 4.07 -14.06 0.46
N LYS A 141 3.47 -13.28 1.38
CA LYS A 141 2.98 -13.73 2.69
C LYS A 141 1.59 -13.15 2.93
N GLU A 142 0.86 -13.72 3.88
CA GLU A 142 -0.40 -13.14 4.35
C GLU A 142 -0.19 -11.68 4.77
N PHE A 143 -1.06 -10.80 4.27
CA PHE A 143 -1.12 -9.40 4.65
C PHE A 143 -1.70 -9.23 6.04
N LYS A 144 -1.23 -8.22 6.77
CA LYS A 144 -1.84 -7.84 8.05
C LYS A 144 -3.25 -7.27 7.85
N TYR A 145 -3.50 -6.58 6.74
CA TYR A 145 -4.85 -6.20 6.32
C TYR A 145 -5.56 -7.41 5.71
N LYS A 146 -6.46 -8.01 6.48
CA LYS A 146 -7.04 -9.33 6.18
C LYS A 146 -7.85 -9.35 4.91
N GLU A 147 -8.53 -8.25 4.61
CA GLU A 147 -9.38 -8.09 3.44
C GLU A 147 -8.55 -8.20 2.15
N ALA A 148 -7.28 -7.78 2.16
CA ALA A 148 -6.40 -7.96 1.00
C ALA A 148 -6.01 -9.42 0.74
N ASN A 149 -6.15 -10.32 1.73
CA ASN A 149 -5.85 -11.73 1.54
C ASN A 149 -6.96 -12.40 0.71
N GLY A 150 -6.56 -13.04 -0.40
CA GLY A 150 -7.49 -13.55 -1.40
C GLY A 150 -7.76 -12.58 -2.57
N MET A 151 -7.36 -11.32 -2.42
CA MET A 151 -7.30 -10.34 -3.52
C MET A 151 -5.87 -10.25 -4.04
N SER A 152 -5.45 -11.25 -4.83
CA SER A 152 -4.08 -11.30 -5.33
C SER A 152 -3.80 -10.17 -6.32
N VAL A 153 -2.72 -9.40 -6.16
CA VAL A 153 -2.27 -8.36 -7.11
C VAL A 153 -2.01 -8.90 -8.52
N ALA A 154 -1.92 -10.21 -8.65
CA ALA A 154 -1.93 -10.89 -9.93
C ALA A 154 -2.90 -12.05 -9.85
N GLY A 155 -4.01 -11.96 -10.57
CA GLY A 155 -4.95 -13.08 -10.68
C GLY A 155 -4.15 -14.36 -10.92
N VAL A 156 -4.27 -15.31 -10.00
CA VAL A 156 -3.69 -16.65 -10.13
C VAL A 156 -2.22 -16.63 -10.62
N ILE A 157 -1.29 -16.05 -9.86
CA ILE A 157 0.13 -16.44 -10.05
C ILE A 157 0.26 -17.87 -9.54
N SER A 158 0.64 -18.80 -10.42
CA SER A 158 0.91 -20.18 -10.01
C SER A 158 2.06 -20.22 -9.01
N GLN A 159 1.99 -21.14 -8.05
CA GLN A 159 3.04 -21.34 -7.03
C GLN A 159 4.44 -21.50 -7.64
N GLU A 160 4.54 -22.00 -8.88
CA GLU A 160 5.79 -22.10 -9.65
C GLU A 160 6.47 -20.76 -9.95
N LEU A 161 5.68 -19.70 -10.18
CA LEU A 161 6.23 -18.35 -10.44
C LEU A 161 6.67 -17.67 -9.14
N LEU A 162 5.98 -17.92 -8.02
CA LEU A 162 6.41 -17.45 -6.70
C LEU A 162 7.77 -18.07 -6.31
N ASN A 163 7.96 -19.36 -6.58
CA ASN A 163 9.22 -20.05 -6.30
C ASN A 163 10.40 -19.48 -7.12
N LYS A 164 10.16 -18.88 -8.29
CA LYS A 164 11.20 -18.24 -9.12
C LYS A 164 11.58 -16.83 -8.66
N VAL A 165 10.70 -16.12 -7.96
CA VAL A 165 10.99 -14.78 -7.43
C VAL A 165 11.93 -14.87 -6.22
N ASP A 166 11.77 -15.88 -5.36
CA ASP A 166 12.66 -16.10 -4.20
C ASP A 166 14.12 -16.38 -4.61
N GLU A 167 14.35 -17.02 -5.76
CA GLU A 167 15.72 -17.26 -6.27
C GLU A 167 16.39 -15.99 -6.85
N SER A 168 15.60 -15.01 -7.32
CA SER A 168 16.10 -13.83 -8.05
C SER A 168 16.29 -12.57 -7.18
N VAL A 169 15.81 -12.55 -5.94
CA VAL A 169 15.92 -11.39 -5.02
C VAL A 169 17.14 -11.46 -4.08
N LYS A 170 18.16 -12.27 -4.39
CA LYS A 170 19.49 -12.13 -3.75
C LYS A 170 20.21 -10.89 -4.28
N ILE A 171 19.82 -9.72 -3.79
CA ILE A 171 20.50 -8.46 -4.08
C ILE A 171 21.80 -8.43 -3.28
N ASN A 172 22.92 -8.59 -3.97
CA ASN A 172 24.26 -8.39 -3.40
C ASN A 172 24.40 -6.89 -3.08
N VAL A 173 24.29 -6.53 -1.80
CA VAL A 173 24.74 -5.22 -1.32
C VAL A 173 26.25 -5.26 -1.20
N ASN A 174 26.96 -4.74 -2.20
CA ASN A 174 28.37 -4.42 -2.06
C ASN A 174 28.50 -3.28 -1.04
N PRO A 175 29.28 -3.44 0.04
CA PRO A 175 29.62 -2.33 0.92
C PRO A 175 30.64 -1.43 0.23
N SER A 176 30.32 -0.14 0.14
CA SER A 176 31.31 0.94 -0.05
C SER A 176 31.59 1.59 1.29
#